data_AF-A0A838R8R0-F1
#
_entry.id   AF-A0A838R8R0-F1
#
_cell.length_a   1.000
_cell.length_b   1.000
_cell.length_c   1.000
_cell.angle_alpha   90.00
_cell.angle_beta   90.00
_cell.angle_gamma   90.00
#
_symmetry.space_group_name_H-M   'P 1'
#
loop_
_entity.id
_entity.type
_entity.pdbx_description
1 polymer ?
#
loop_
_entity_poly.entity_id
_entity_poly.type
_entity_poly.pdbx_seq_one_letter_code
_entity_poly.pdbx_strand_id
1 'polypeptide(L)' 'MVSVLMCPGQGAQRVGMGKDLAQRFPAARDAFEAVDEALGFA' A
#
# COMPACT_ATOMS: atom_id res chain seq x y z
N MET A 1 -26.92 1.79 9.63
CA MET A 1 -25.89 0.73 9.67
C MET A 1 -24.54 1.43 9.71
N VAL A 2 -23.71 1.18 10.72
CA VAL A 2 -22.38 1.81 10.85
C VAL A 2 -21.33 0.78 10.46
N SER A 3 -20.40 1.17 9.60
CA SER A 3 -19.28 0.35 9.17
C SER A 3 -18.01 0.77 9.91
N VAL A 4 -17.19 -0.20 10.31
CA VAL A 4 -15.88 0.01 10.91
C VAL A 4 -14.82 -0.58 9.99
N LEU A 5 -13.77 0.18 9.73
CA LEU A 5 -12.59 -0.28 8.98
C LEU A 5 -11.52 -0.71 9.98
N MET A 6 -11.08 -1.98 9.91
CA MET A 6 -9.94 -2.47 10.69
C MET A 6 -8.73 -2.61 9.79
N CYS A 7 -7.60 -2.04 10.22
CA CYS A 7 -6.33 -2.13 9.52
C CYS A 7 -5.44 -3.16 10.22
N PRO A 8 -4.88 -4.16 9.52
CA PRO A 8 -4.02 -5.17 10.12
C PRO A 8 -2.68 -4.59 10.59
N GLY A 9 -2.14 -5.14 11.68
CA GLY A 9 -0.84 -4.76 12.22
C GLY A 9 0.33 -5.57 11.67
N GLN A 10 1.50 -5.40 12.30
CA GLN A 10 2.72 -6.15 11.99
C GLN A 10 2.52 -7.68 12.11
N GLY A 11 3.11 -8.44 11.19
CA GLY A 11 2.98 -9.91 11.10
C GLY A 11 1.98 -10.38 10.04
N ALA A 12 1.10 -9.49 9.55
CA ALA A 12 0.15 -9.82 8.49
C ALA A 12 0.72 -9.69 7.06
N GLN A 13 1.92 -9.13 6.91
CA GLN A 13 2.53 -8.88 5.61
C GLN A 13 2.91 -10.16 4.87
N ARG A 14 2.86 -10.10 3.53
CA ARG A 14 3.38 -11.15 2.63
C ARG A 14 4.26 -10.55 1.54
N VAL A 15 5.21 -11.34 1.05
CA VAL A 15 6.07 -10.95 -0.07
C VAL A 15 5.20 -10.62 -1.28
N GLY A 16 5.37 -9.42 -1.84
CA GLY A 16 4.62 -8.96 -3.00
C GLY A 16 3.26 -8.31 -2.71
N MET A 17 2.86 -8.15 -1.44
CA MET A 17 1.65 -7.42 -1.07
C MET A 17 1.67 -6.00 -1.69
N GLY A 18 0.55 -5.59 -2.28
CA GLY A 18 0.40 -4.27 -2.92
C GLY A 18 0.82 -4.20 -4.40
N LYS A 19 1.57 -5.17 -4.93
CA LYS A 19 2.05 -5.14 -6.34
C LYS A 19 0.92 -5.08 -7.36
N ASP A 20 -0.03 -6.00 -7.27
CA ASP A 20 -1.17 -6.04 -8.22
C ASP A 20 -2.04 -4.79 -8.12
N LEU A 21 -2.12 -4.19 -6.92
CA LEU A 21 -2.88 -2.97 -6.70
C LEU A 21 -2.21 -1.78 -7.40
N ALA A 22 -0.89 -1.64 -7.22
CA ALA A 22 -0.10 -0.61 -7.89
C ALA A 22 -0.12 -0.76 -9.42
N GLN A 23 -0.08 -2.00 -9.93
CA GLN A 23 -0.16 -2.25 -11.38
C GLN A 23 -1.51 -1.88 -11.99
N ARG A 24 -2.60 -2.08 -11.25
CA ARG A 24 -3.97 -1.91 -11.77
C ARG A 24 -4.56 -0.53 -11.54
N PHE A 25 -4.12 0.17 -10.50
CA PHE A 25 -4.74 1.41 -10.06
C PHE A 25 -3.69 2.52 -9.91
N PRO A 26 -3.76 3.59 -10.72
CA PRO A 26 -2.82 4.71 -10.64
C PRO A 26 -2.70 5.31 -9.24
N ALA A 27 -3.82 5.52 -8.53
CA ALA A 27 -3.81 6.07 -7.17
C ALA A 27 -3.01 5.21 -6.17
N ALA A 28 -2.96 3.88 -6.37
CA ALA A 28 -2.14 3.01 -5.54
C ALA A 28 -0.66 3.15 -5.88
N ARG A 29 -0.31 3.18 -7.18
CA ARG A 29 1.07 3.41 -7.63
C ARG A 29 1.61 4.73 -7.10
N ASP A 30 0.87 5.82 -7.27
CA ASP A 30 1.31 7.16 -6.87
C ASP A 30 1.55 7.22 -5.34
N ALA A 31 0.76 6.48 -4.55
CA ALA A 31 0.97 6.36 -3.11
C ALA A 31 2.26 5.58 -2.75
N PHE A 32 2.59 4.51 -3.49
CA PHE A 32 3.86 3.80 -3.29
C PHE A 32 5.06 4.64 -3.73
N GLU A 33 4.98 5.34 -4.86
CA GLU A 33 6.04 6.23 -5.36
C GLU A 33 6.35 7.36 -4.36
N ALA A 34 5.34 7.96 -3.75
CA ALA A 34 5.53 8.98 -2.72
C ALA A 34 6.27 8.44 -1.47
N VAL A 35 6.07 7.16 -1.12
CA VAL A 35 6.78 6.52 -0.01
C VAL A 35 8.24 6.24 -0.39
N ASP A 36 8.48 5.76 -1.61
CA ASP A 36 9.85 5.52 -2.11
C ASP A 36 10.66 6.82 -2.15
N GLU A 37 10.06 7.93 -2.61
CA GLU A 37 10.68 9.27 -2.58
C GLU A 37 10.99 9.71 -1.14
N ALA A 38 10.01 9.59 -0.23
CA ALA A 38 10.17 10.03 1.16
C ALA A 38 11.25 9.23 1.93
N LEU A 39 11.47 7.97 1.54
CA LEU A 39 12.47 7.09 2.16
C LEU A 39 13.82 7.07 1.42
N GLY A 40 13.91 7.73 0.25
CA GLY A 40 15.13 7.80 -0.56
C GLY A 40 15.46 6.51 -1.32
N PHE A 41 14.44 5.74 -1.69
CA PHE A 41 14.60 4.52 -2.50
C PHE A 41 14.48 4.78 -4.01
N ALA A 42 14.08 5.99 -4.42
CA ALA A 42 13.92 6.45 -5.81
C ALA A 42 15.16 7.16 -6.36
#